data_AF-A0A7M7K9U5-F1
#
_entry.id   AF-A0A7M7K9U5-F1
#
_cell.length_a   1.000
_cell.length_b   1.000
_cell.length_c   1.000
_cell.angle_alpha   90.00
_cell.angle_beta   90.00
_cell.angle_gamma   90.00
#
_symmetry.space_group_name_H-M   'P 1'
#
loop_
_entity.id
_entity.type
_entity.pdbx_description
1 polymer ?
#
loop_
_entity_poly.entity_id
_entity_poly.type
_entity_poly.pdbx_seq_one_letter_code
_entity_poly.pdbx_strand_id
1 'polypeptide(L)'
;MYRNWNRSPMKDRTIANALRTKFCQLASLQMQLMTTCKRQAVKEVFRADPELMHYPLYICTVVGIAFALFFTIIGSVLSVVNSVMTPVEKINGAVGLYTWNGLSALCCLASLTSWTLEFQWKLSHNVMSPDERRQQWNSAGLATIGWSFLLVVLGLLLNLCNVVVIILADKKPWLKPRTVPVHPKVNQGAVIMLY
;
A
#
# COMPACT_ATOMS: atom_id res chain seq x y z
N MET A 1 1.41 35.18 -58.85
CA MET A 1 0.20 35.20 -57.99
C MET A 1 0.43 34.26 -56.80
N TYR A 2 0.88 34.78 -55.67
CA TYR A 2 1.15 34.00 -54.45
C TYR A 2 -0.16 33.78 -53.67
N ARG A 3 -0.62 32.53 -53.56
CA ARG A 3 -1.80 32.16 -52.77
C ARG A 3 -1.36 31.97 -51.31
N ASN A 4 -1.70 32.96 -50.49
CA ASN A 4 -1.33 33.10 -49.09
C ASN A 4 -1.96 31.97 -48.23
N TRP A 5 -1.13 31.10 -47.65
CA TRP A 5 -1.55 30.01 -46.76
C TRP A 5 -1.61 30.49 -45.31
N ASN A 6 -2.55 31.38 -44.99
CA ASN A 6 -2.81 31.76 -43.60
C ASN A 6 -3.90 30.83 -43.00
N ARG A 7 -3.53 29.58 -42.68
CA ARG A 7 -4.41 28.62 -42.00
C ARG A 7 -4.25 28.83 -40.47
N SER A 8 -5.26 29.43 -39.86
CA SER A 8 -5.27 29.87 -38.46
C SER A 8 -5.03 28.72 -37.44
N PRO A 9 -3.99 28.77 -36.58
CA PRO A 9 -3.56 27.69 -35.69
C PRO A 9 -4.40 27.50 -34.41
N MET A 10 -5.55 28.18 -34.29
CA MET A 10 -6.45 28.07 -33.14
C MET A 10 -7.51 26.97 -33.30
N LYS A 11 -8.02 26.73 -34.51
CA LYS A 11 -9.12 25.75 -34.74
C LYS A 11 -8.65 24.29 -34.57
N ASP A 12 -7.42 23.99 -34.99
CA ASP A 12 -6.85 22.64 -34.88
C ASP A 12 -6.53 22.25 -33.43
N ARG A 13 -6.15 23.21 -32.57
CA ARG A 13 -5.91 22.95 -31.14
C ARG A 13 -7.18 22.60 -30.39
N THR A 14 -8.29 23.26 -30.69
CA THR A 14 -9.58 22.97 -30.05
C THR A 14 -10.09 21.57 -30.43
N ILE A 15 -9.93 21.19 -31.69
CA ILE A 15 -10.33 19.85 -32.18
C ILE A 15 -9.41 18.77 -31.58
N ALA A 16 -8.10 19.00 -31.54
CA ALA A 16 -7.15 18.06 -30.93
C ALA A 16 -7.44 17.84 -29.43
N ASN A 17 -7.76 18.91 -28.67
CA ASN A 17 -8.11 18.81 -27.25
C ASN A 17 -9.48 18.13 -27.03
N ALA A 18 -10.45 18.36 -27.91
CA ALA A 18 -11.74 17.67 -27.87
C ALA A 18 -11.60 16.17 -28.20
N LEU A 19 -10.72 15.81 -29.15
CA LEU A 19 -10.42 14.42 -29.46
C LEU A 19 -9.73 13.74 -28.28
N ARG A 20 -8.75 14.40 -27.64
CA ARG A 20 -8.02 13.87 -26.48
C ARG A 20 -8.94 13.58 -25.29
N THR A 21 -9.89 14.47 -25.01
CA THR A 21 -10.84 14.29 -23.91
C THR A 21 -11.84 13.16 -24.20
N LYS A 22 -12.33 13.06 -25.45
CA LYS A 22 -13.18 11.94 -25.88
C LYS A 22 -12.45 10.59 -25.81
N PHE A 23 -11.20 10.53 -26.26
CA PHE A 23 -10.37 9.31 -26.13
C PHE A 23 -10.10 8.94 -24.66
N CYS A 24 -9.85 9.93 -23.79
CA CYS A 24 -9.65 9.70 -22.36
C CYS A 24 -10.91 9.16 -21.67
N GLN A 25 -12.08 9.69 -22.02
CA GLN A 25 -13.39 9.21 -21.54
C GLN A 25 -13.70 7.80 -22.04
N LEU A 26 -13.40 7.51 -23.31
CA LEU A 26 -13.59 6.17 -23.88
C LEU A 26 -12.67 5.15 -23.19
N ALA A 27 -11.41 5.51 -22.93
CA ALA A 27 -10.45 4.66 -22.22
C ALA A 27 -10.86 4.43 -20.76
N SER A 28 -11.35 5.46 -20.04
CA SER A 28 -11.86 5.29 -18.67
C SER A 28 -13.10 4.40 -18.64
N LEU A 29 -14.01 4.55 -19.61
CA LEU A 29 -15.22 3.73 -19.71
C LEU A 29 -14.90 2.26 -20.01
N GLN A 30 -13.97 1.99 -20.93
CA GLN A 30 -13.50 0.63 -21.24
C GLN A 30 -12.78 0.00 -20.04
N MET A 31 -11.98 0.78 -19.31
CA MET A 31 -11.30 0.31 -18.10
C MET A 31 -12.29 0.01 -16.98
N GLN A 32 -13.31 0.85 -16.79
CA GLN A 32 -14.41 0.62 -15.85
C GLN A 32 -15.26 -0.61 -16.22
N LEU A 33 -15.58 -0.79 -17.50
CA LEU A 33 -16.37 -1.93 -17.99
C LEU A 33 -15.64 -3.26 -17.82
N MET A 34 -14.33 -3.29 -18.11
CA MET A 34 -13.52 -4.49 -17.87
C MET A 34 -13.36 -4.80 -16.38
N THR A 35 -13.25 -3.79 -15.51
CA THR A 35 -13.16 -4.02 -14.06
C THR A 35 -14.48 -4.46 -13.44
N THR A 36 -15.63 -3.94 -13.90
CA THR A 36 -16.95 -4.38 -13.40
C THR A 36 -17.30 -5.77 -13.92
N CYS A 37 -17.01 -6.08 -15.18
CA CYS A 37 -17.27 -7.40 -15.76
C CYS A 37 -16.45 -8.51 -15.06
N LYS A 38 -15.15 -8.29 -14.84
CA LYS A 38 -14.32 -9.24 -14.05
C LYS A 38 -14.83 -9.41 -12.63
N ARG A 39 -15.27 -8.33 -11.98
CA ARG A 39 -15.80 -8.38 -10.61
C ARG A 39 -17.07 -9.22 -10.52
N GLN A 40 -17.95 -9.15 -11.51
CA GLN A 40 -19.18 -9.94 -11.54
C GLN A 40 -18.87 -11.43 -11.75
N ALA A 41 -18.02 -11.77 -12.72
CA ALA A 41 -17.61 -13.16 -12.96
C ALA A 41 -17.00 -13.83 -11.72
N VAL A 42 -16.15 -13.11 -10.98
CA VAL A 42 -15.54 -13.63 -9.75
C VAL A 42 -16.59 -13.89 -8.65
N LYS A 43 -17.58 -13.01 -8.49
CA LYS A 43 -18.65 -13.20 -7.51
C LYS A 43 -19.51 -14.42 -7.82
N GLU A 44 -19.81 -14.65 -9.10
CA GLU A 44 -20.60 -15.82 -9.52
C GLU A 44 -19.84 -17.13 -9.29
N VAL A 45 -18.53 -17.17 -9.55
CA VAL A 45 -17.68 -18.35 -9.24
C VAL A 45 -17.65 -18.64 -7.73
N PHE A 46 -17.50 -17.60 -6.89
CA PHE A 46 -17.54 -17.77 -5.44
C PHE A 46 -18.91 -18.21 -4.89
N ARG A 47 -19.98 -17.95 -5.63
CA ARG A 47 -21.34 -18.37 -5.26
C ARG A 47 -21.64 -19.79 -5.73
N ALA A 48 -21.06 -20.20 -6.86
CA ALA A 48 -21.20 -21.54 -7.41
C ALA A 48 -20.46 -22.59 -6.55
N ASP A 49 -19.26 -22.27 -6.05
CA ASP A 49 -18.41 -23.24 -5.33
C ASP A 49 -17.92 -22.73 -3.96
N PRO A 50 -18.74 -22.83 -2.90
CA PRO A 50 -18.35 -22.42 -1.55
C PRO A 50 -17.23 -23.30 -0.94
N GLU A 51 -16.97 -24.48 -1.47
CA GLU A 51 -15.85 -25.35 -1.04
C GLU A 51 -14.49 -24.97 -1.66
N LEU A 52 -14.49 -24.12 -2.69
CA LEU A 52 -13.28 -23.74 -3.43
C LEU A 52 -12.30 -22.98 -2.54
N MET A 53 -12.82 -22.17 -1.60
CA MET A 53 -12.02 -21.24 -0.80
C MET A 53 -12.55 -21.17 0.63
N HIS A 54 -11.69 -21.32 1.63
CA HIS A 54 -12.11 -21.16 3.02
C HIS A 54 -12.40 -19.68 3.32
N TYR A 55 -13.68 -19.34 3.40
CA TYR A 55 -14.17 -17.99 3.71
C TYR A 55 -13.44 -17.28 4.87
N PRO A 56 -13.15 -17.91 6.03
CA PRO A 56 -12.49 -17.19 7.12
C PRO A 56 -11.03 -16.84 6.79
N LEU A 57 -10.28 -17.74 6.14
CA LEU A 57 -8.90 -17.48 5.73
C LEU A 57 -8.84 -16.34 4.70
N TYR A 58 -9.74 -16.36 3.73
CA TYR A 58 -9.84 -15.32 2.72
C TYR A 58 -10.19 -13.96 3.34
N ILE A 59 -11.20 -13.88 4.21
CA ILE A 59 -11.57 -12.62 4.86
C ILE A 59 -10.41 -12.10 5.72
N CYS A 60 -9.68 -12.97 6.41
CA CYS A 60 -8.46 -12.60 7.13
C CYS A 60 -7.39 -11.98 6.21
N THR A 61 -7.20 -12.49 4.99
CA THR A 61 -6.26 -11.88 4.03
C THR A 61 -6.71 -10.47 3.62
N VAL A 62 -7.98 -10.31 3.24
CA VAL A 62 -8.51 -9.02 2.73
C VAL A 62 -8.46 -7.96 3.83
N VAL A 63 -8.95 -8.30 5.02
CA VAL A 63 -8.94 -7.40 6.18
C VAL A 63 -7.52 -7.12 6.65
N GLY A 64 -6.65 -8.13 6.66
CA GLY A 64 -5.24 -8.00 7.03
C GLY A 64 -4.49 -7.01 6.13
N ILE A 65 -4.69 -7.09 4.81
CA ILE A 65 -4.10 -6.14 3.86
C ILE A 65 -4.68 -4.73 4.08
N ALA A 66 -5.99 -4.60 4.30
CA ALA A 66 -6.61 -3.30 4.53
C ALA A 66 -6.02 -2.59 5.77
N PHE A 67 -5.84 -3.31 6.89
CA PHE A 67 -5.18 -2.77 8.07
C PHE A 67 -3.70 -2.49 7.83
N ALA A 68 -2.98 -3.38 7.12
CA ALA A 68 -1.58 -3.15 6.80
C ALA A 68 -1.38 -1.87 5.98
N LEU A 69 -2.24 -1.62 4.99
CA LEU A 69 -2.23 -0.39 4.20
C LEU A 69 -2.52 0.84 5.05
N PHE A 70 -3.52 0.77 5.92
CA PHE A 70 -3.85 1.88 6.82
C PHE A 70 -2.66 2.27 7.71
N PHE A 71 -2.00 1.30 8.34
CA PHE A 71 -0.81 1.56 9.16
C PHE A 71 0.41 1.99 8.32
N THR A 72 0.56 1.47 7.10
CA THR A 72 1.62 1.91 6.17
C THR A 72 1.47 3.38 5.82
N ILE A 73 0.24 3.84 5.53
CA ILE A 73 -0.03 5.24 5.19
C ILE A 73 0.34 6.15 6.37
N ILE A 74 -0.11 5.81 7.58
CA ILE A 74 0.22 6.56 8.79
C ILE A 74 1.75 6.59 9.02
N GLY A 75 2.41 5.43 8.96
CA GLY A 75 3.85 5.31 9.12
C GLY A 75 4.64 6.07 8.05
N SER A 76 4.15 6.10 6.81
CA SER A 76 4.76 6.83 5.69
C SER A 76 4.63 8.34 5.88
N VAL A 77 3.46 8.84 6.30
CA VAL A 77 3.26 10.27 6.57
C VAL A 77 4.17 10.72 7.71
N LEU A 78 4.25 9.95 8.79
CA LEU A 78 5.14 10.25 9.92
C LEU A 78 6.63 10.20 9.49
N SER A 79 7.01 9.29 8.60
CA SER A 79 8.37 9.23 8.04
C SER A 79 8.73 10.48 7.24
N VAL A 80 7.81 10.95 6.40
CA VAL A 80 7.99 12.21 5.66
C VAL A 80 8.06 13.40 6.62
N VAL A 81 7.13 13.52 7.57
CA VAL A 81 7.11 14.61 8.56
C VAL A 81 8.41 14.65 9.36
N ASN A 82 8.92 13.50 9.79
CA ASN A 82 10.21 13.41 10.49
C ASN A 82 11.42 13.74 9.60
N SER A 83 11.30 13.57 8.28
CA SER A 83 12.36 13.91 7.34
C SER A 83 12.46 15.42 7.09
N VAL A 84 11.34 16.15 7.19
CA VAL A 84 11.30 17.62 7.00
C VAL A 84 11.35 18.42 8.30
N MET A 85 10.85 17.89 9.43
CA MET A 85 10.83 18.58 10.72
C MET A 85 11.95 18.07 11.64
N THR A 86 13.02 18.84 11.81
CA THR A 86 13.99 18.68 12.91
C THR A 86 13.42 19.23 14.23
N PRO A 87 13.84 18.71 15.40
CA PRO A 87 13.55 17.42 16.02
C PRO A 87 12.25 17.50 16.87
N VAL A 88 11.27 16.60 16.69
CA VAL A 88 10.00 16.73 17.45
C VAL A 88 9.57 15.43 18.13
N GLU A 89 9.76 15.44 19.45
CA GLU A 89 9.11 14.64 20.51
C GLU A 89 9.06 13.10 20.44
N LYS A 90 9.01 12.47 21.62
CA LYS A 90 9.13 11.00 21.82
C LYS A 90 8.02 10.17 21.13
N ILE A 91 6.84 10.75 20.88
CA ILE A 91 5.69 10.07 20.27
C ILE A 91 5.69 10.21 18.74
N ASN A 92 6.07 11.38 18.21
CA ASN A 92 6.20 11.62 16.78
C ASN A 92 7.59 11.24 16.23
N GLY A 93 8.59 11.01 17.09
CA GLY A 93 9.94 10.63 16.70
C GLY A 93 10.13 9.14 16.38
N ALA A 94 11.32 8.61 16.65
CA ALA A 94 11.74 7.27 16.23
C ALA A 94 10.81 6.13 16.71
N VAL A 95 10.29 6.21 17.94
CA VAL A 95 9.46 5.15 18.55
C VAL A 95 8.17 4.93 17.76
N GLY A 96 7.47 6.00 17.38
CA GLY A 96 6.24 5.93 16.58
C GLY A 96 6.48 5.31 15.21
N LEU A 97 7.60 5.67 14.56
CA LEU A 97 7.99 5.08 13.29
C LEU A 97 8.21 3.56 13.37
N TYR A 98 8.87 3.08 14.43
CA TYR A 98 9.03 1.64 14.63
C TYR A 98 7.70 0.93 14.89
N THR A 99 6.80 1.54 15.67
CA THR A 99 5.52 0.91 16.02
C THR A 99 4.61 0.76 14.81
N TRP A 100 4.42 1.83 14.02
CA TRP A 100 3.51 1.80 12.87
C TRP A 100 4.02 0.95 11.71
N ASN A 101 5.32 1.01 11.40
CA ASN A 101 5.91 0.16 10.36
C ASN A 101 5.98 -1.31 10.81
N GLY A 102 6.29 -1.56 12.08
CA GLY A 102 6.27 -2.91 12.65
C GLY A 102 4.87 -3.53 12.64
N LEU A 103 3.86 -2.79 13.10
CA LEU A 103 2.47 -3.24 13.09
C LEU A 103 1.98 -3.52 11.66
N SER A 104 2.31 -2.65 10.71
CA SER A 104 2.01 -2.88 9.30
C SER A 104 2.68 -4.14 8.75
N ALA A 105 3.97 -4.34 9.03
CA ALA A 105 4.70 -5.53 8.59
C ALA A 105 4.11 -6.82 9.17
N LEU A 106 3.71 -6.82 10.45
CA LEU A 106 3.02 -7.95 11.08
C LEU A 106 1.67 -8.26 10.42
N CYS A 107 0.86 -7.23 10.13
CA CYS A 107 -0.40 -7.41 9.40
C CYS A 107 -0.18 -7.96 7.97
N CYS A 108 0.84 -7.47 7.26
CA CYS A 108 1.25 -8.01 5.96
C CYS A 108 1.65 -9.49 6.07
N LEU A 109 2.45 -9.86 7.06
CA LEU A 109 2.87 -11.24 7.29
C LEU A 109 1.69 -12.17 7.61
N ALA A 110 0.76 -11.74 8.46
CA ALA A 110 -0.45 -12.49 8.79
C ALA A 110 -1.31 -12.75 7.53
N SER A 111 -1.47 -11.73 6.69
CA SER A 111 -2.17 -11.89 5.41
C SER A 111 -1.41 -12.81 4.45
N LEU A 112 -0.09 -12.67 4.35
CA LEU A 112 0.72 -13.49 3.45
C LEU A 112 0.64 -14.97 3.84
N THR A 113 0.71 -15.24 5.15
CA THR A 113 0.60 -16.59 5.71
C THR A 113 -0.79 -17.17 5.46
N SER A 114 -1.85 -16.41 5.74
CA SER A 114 -3.24 -16.85 5.51
C SER A 114 -3.48 -17.19 4.03
N TRP A 115 -2.98 -16.35 3.12
CA TRP A 115 -3.08 -16.59 1.68
C TRP A 115 -2.27 -17.81 1.24
N THR A 116 -1.04 -17.98 1.76
CA THR A 116 -0.16 -19.10 1.39
C THR A 116 -0.73 -20.44 1.87
N LEU A 117 -1.32 -20.46 3.08
CA LEU A 117 -2.01 -21.65 3.60
C LEU A 117 -3.20 -22.03 2.72
N GLU A 118 -4.01 -21.06 2.33
CA GLU A 118 -5.14 -21.26 1.43
C GLU A 118 -4.70 -21.78 0.05
N PHE A 119 -3.60 -21.22 -0.47
CA PHE A 119 -3.01 -21.66 -1.74
C PHE A 119 -2.54 -23.11 -1.69
N GLN A 120 -1.82 -23.50 -0.63
CA GLN A 120 -1.28 -24.85 -0.48
C GLN A 120 -2.37 -25.90 -0.22
N TRP A 121 -3.37 -25.60 0.61
CA TRP A 121 -4.39 -26.58 1.01
C TRP A 121 -5.50 -26.80 -0.02
N LYS A 122 -5.86 -25.78 -0.79
CA LYS A 122 -7.03 -25.85 -1.68
C LYS A 122 -6.66 -25.62 -3.14
N LEU A 123 -5.99 -24.51 -3.45
CA LEU A 123 -5.73 -24.13 -4.84
C LEU A 123 -4.65 -24.99 -5.51
N SER A 124 -3.67 -25.49 -4.77
CA SER A 124 -2.62 -26.37 -5.29
C SER A 124 -3.14 -27.76 -5.67
N HIS A 125 -4.21 -28.23 -5.01
CA HIS A 125 -4.76 -29.59 -5.19
C HIS A 125 -6.05 -29.64 -6.01
N ASN A 126 -6.79 -28.53 -6.19
CA ASN A 126 -8.06 -28.51 -6.94
C ASN A 126 -8.28 -27.16 -7.64
N VAL A 127 -7.74 -27.02 -8.86
CA VAL A 127 -7.95 -25.84 -9.73
C VAL A 127 -9.14 -26.03 -10.70
N MET A 128 -9.81 -27.19 -10.67
CA MET A 128 -10.83 -27.59 -11.65
C MET A 128 -12.25 -27.26 -11.18
N SER A 129 -13.06 -26.68 -12.06
CA SER A 129 -14.51 -26.46 -11.88
C SER A 129 -15.24 -27.81 -11.68
N PRO A 130 -16.38 -27.88 -10.94
CA PRO A 130 -17.09 -29.12 -10.66
C PRO A 130 -17.46 -29.93 -11.90
N ASP A 131 -17.69 -29.25 -13.03
CA ASP A 131 -18.05 -29.85 -14.32
C ASP A 131 -16.89 -30.62 -14.96
N GLU A 132 -15.65 -30.16 -14.77
CA GLU A 132 -14.44 -30.84 -15.25
C GLU A 132 -13.99 -31.95 -14.29
N ARG A 133 -14.35 -31.87 -13.00
CA ARG A 133 -14.15 -32.93 -12.00
C ARG A 133 -14.90 -34.22 -12.36
N ARG A 134 -16.05 -34.11 -13.05
CA ARG A 134 -16.79 -35.25 -13.60
C ARG A 134 -16.07 -35.97 -14.75
N GLN A 135 -15.08 -35.34 -15.38
CA GLN A 135 -14.35 -35.92 -16.52
C GLN A 135 -12.96 -36.49 -16.16
N GLN A 136 -12.55 -36.48 -14.88
CA GLN A 136 -11.23 -36.97 -14.41
C GLN A 136 -9.99 -36.29 -15.05
N TRP A 137 -10.09 -35.04 -15.47
CA TRP A 137 -8.91 -34.27 -15.91
C TRP A 137 -8.22 -33.69 -14.66
N ASN A 138 -6.92 -33.95 -14.51
CA ASN A 138 -6.12 -33.52 -13.36
C ASN A 138 -5.20 -32.36 -13.76
N SER A 139 -5.40 -31.17 -13.18
CA SER A 139 -4.54 -29.99 -13.35
C SER A 139 -3.66 -29.70 -12.12
N ALA A 140 -3.31 -30.73 -11.33
CA ALA A 140 -2.40 -30.60 -10.20
C ALA A 140 -1.05 -30.01 -10.64
N GLY A 141 -0.63 -28.92 -10.00
CA GLY A 141 0.71 -28.34 -10.19
C GLY A 141 0.85 -27.23 -11.24
N LEU A 142 -0.22 -26.81 -11.93
CA LEU A 142 -0.16 -25.69 -12.90
C LEU A 142 -0.52 -24.32 -12.29
N ALA A 143 -0.86 -24.26 -11.01
CA ALA A 143 -1.22 -23.00 -10.34
C ALA A 143 0.02 -22.10 -10.20
N THR A 144 0.14 -21.10 -11.07
CA THR A 144 1.21 -20.10 -10.99
C THR A 144 0.83 -18.95 -10.07
N ILE A 145 1.79 -18.48 -9.29
CA ILE A 145 1.64 -17.36 -8.37
C ILE A 145 1.35 -16.09 -9.17
N GLY A 146 0.23 -15.41 -8.89
CA GLY A 146 -0.16 -14.19 -9.61
C GLY A 146 0.63 -12.95 -9.19
N TRP A 147 0.73 -11.97 -10.09
CA TRP A 147 1.39 -10.67 -9.83
C TRP A 147 0.85 -9.94 -8.60
N SER A 148 -0.44 -10.09 -8.29
CA SER A 148 -1.06 -9.48 -7.11
C SER A 148 -0.40 -9.91 -5.80
N PHE A 149 0.08 -11.15 -5.71
CA PHE A 149 0.80 -11.65 -4.54
C PHE A 149 2.18 -10.99 -4.40
N LEU A 150 2.89 -10.81 -5.52
CA LEU A 150 4.19 -10.14 -5.53
C LEU A 150 4.10 -8.68 -5.06
N LEU A 151 2.99 -7.99 -5.32
CA LEU A 151 2.76 -6.63 -4.82
C LEU A 151 2.69 -6.58 -3.28
N VAL A 152 2.09 -7.60 -2.64
CA VAL A 152 2.02 -7.69 -1.18
C VAL A 152 3.40 -7.98 -0.59
N VAL A 153 4.18 -8.87 -1.23
CA VAL A 153 5.58 -9.14 -0.84
C VAL A 153 6.43 -7.88 -0.97
N LEU A 154 6.27 -7.13 -2.06
CA LEU A 154 6.95 -5.84 -2.26
C LEU A 154 6.58 -4.83 -1.17
N GLY A 155 5.30 -4.74 -0.80
CA GLY A 155 4.84 -3.89 0.30
C GLY A 155 5.50 -4.24 1.64
N LEU A 156 5.64 -5.53 1.95
CA LEU A 156 6.36 -5.98 3.14
C LEU A 156 7.85 -5.59 3.08
N LEU A 157 8.51 -5.78 1.94
CA LEU A 157 9.91 -5.38 1.75
C LEU A 157 10.10 -3.87 1.93
N LEU A 158 9.20 -3.05 1.39
CA LEU A 158 9.25 -1.60 1.56
C LEU A 158 9.10 -1.18 3.03
N ASN A 159 8.20 -1.81 3.78
CA ASN A 159 8.06 -1.57 5.23
C ASN A 159 9.34 -1.97 5.99
N LEU A 160 9.97 -3.10 5.62
CA LEU A 160 11.26 -3.51 6.20
C LEU A 160 12.39 -2.55 5.85
N CYS A 161 12.47 -2.10 4.59
CA CYS A 161 13.44 -1.10 4.16
C CYS A 161 13.27 0.20 4.96
N ASN A 162 12.05 0.66 5.20
CA ASN A 162 11.78 1.84 6.00
C ASN A 162 12.32 1.67 7.44
N VAL A 163 12.08 0.51 8.07
CA VAL A 163 12.63 0.16 9.39
C VAL A 163 14.17 0.18 9.39
N VAL A 164 14.82 -0.40 8.37
CA VAL A 164 16.29 -0.40 8.25
C VAL A 164 16.84 1.01 8.17
N VAL A 165 16.21 1.89 7.38
CA VAL A 165 16.61 3.30 7.26
C VAL A 165 16.55 4.00 8.63
N ILE A 166 15.50 3.75 9.41
CA ILE A 166 15.35 4.32 10.77
C ILE A 166 16.46 3.81 11.69
N ILE A 167 16.80 2.51 11.64
CA ILE A 167 17.90 1.93 12.44
C ILE A 167 19.24 2.57 12.08
N LEU A 168 19.51 2.74 10.78
CA LEU A 168 20.74 3.38 10.31
C LEU A 168 20.81 4.86 10.72
N ALA A 169 19.67 5.56 10.73
CA ALA A 169 19.58 6.93 11.21
C ALA A 169 19.86 7.04 12.72
N ASP A 170 19.30 6.13 13.53
CA ASP A 170 19.50 6.11 14.98
C ASP A 170 20.94 5.74 15.38
N LYS A 171 21.57 4.83 14.63
CA LYS A 171 22.96 4.39 14.84
C LYS A 171 24.01 5.44 14.51
N LYS A 172 23.67 6.60 13.93
CA LYS A 172 24.63 7.70 13.71
C LYS A 172 24.69 8.61 14.95
N PRO A 173 25.68 8.47 15.85
CA PRO A 173 25.79 9.30 17.05
C PRO A 173 26.08 10.79 16.74
N TRP A 174 26.58 11.08 15.54
CA TRP A 174 27.04 12.41 15.12
C TRP A 174 25.91 13.41 14.80
N LEU A 175 24.64 12.98 14.76
CA LEU A 175 23.48 13.85 14.53
C LEU A 175 22.66 14.13 15.78
N LYS A 176 23.00 13.60 16.97
CA LYS A 176 22.30 13.97 18.20
C LYS A 176 22.59 15.44 18.51
N PRO A 177 21.59 16.36 18.48
CA PRO A 177 21.76 17.64 19.13
C PRO A 177 22.04 17.33 20.60
N ARG A 178 23.18 17.82 21.11
CA ARG A 178 23.48 17.77 22.53
C ARG A 178 22.27 18.34 23.25
N THR A 179 21.47 17.50 23.90
CA THR A 179 20.41 17.96 24.80
C THR A 179 21.13 18.76 25.86
N VAL A 180 21.10 20.09 25.73
CA VAL A 180 21.60 20.97 26.77
C VAL A 180 20.73 20.65 27.98
N PRO A 181 21.29 20.11 29.08
CA PRO A 181 20.49 19.92 30.27
C PRO A 181 19.95 21.29 30.65
N VAL A 182 18.61 21.43 30.64
CA VAL A 182 17.96 22.61 31.20
C VAL A 182 18.29 22.57 32.68
N HIS A 183 19.34 23.30 33.08
CA HIS A 183 19.64 23.51 34.48
C HIS A 183 18.38 24.12 35.11
N PRO A 184 17.79 23.50 36.15
CA PRO A 184 16.75 24.18 36.89
C PRO A 184 17.38 25.45 37.46
N LYS A 185 16.80 26.62 37.16
CA LYS A 185 17.13 27.88 37.83
C LYS A 185 16.70 27.77 39.30
N VAL A 186 17.51 27.10 40.10
CA VAL A 186 17.47 27.14 41.55
C VAL A 186 17.98 28.53 41.94
N ASN A 187 17.10 29.34 42.54
CA ASN A 187 17.38 30.62 43.23
C ASN A 187 17.37 31.93 42.43
N GLN A 188 16.27 32.29 41.74
CA GLN A 188 16.06 33.69 41.28
C GLN A 188 14.69 34.28 41.67
N GLY A 189 14.20 33.97 42.88
CA GLY A 189 12.91 34.47 43.37
C GLY A 189 12.86 34.92 44.85
N ALA A 190 14.00 34.98 45.53
CA ALA A 190 14.07 35.39 46.94
C ALA A 190 15.12 36.50 47.13
N VAL A 191 14.85 37.67 46.57
CA VAL A 191 15.45 38.93 47.04
C VAL A 191 14.30 39.90 47.26
N ILE A 192 13.65 39.75 48.40
CA ILE A 192 12.76 40.76 48.96
C ILE A 192 13.68 41.86 49.48
N MET A 193 13.78 42.96 48.72
CA MET A 193 14.48 44.16 49.13
C MET A 193 13.71 44.81 50.28
N LEU A 194 14.19 44.63 51.51
CA LEU A 194 13.88 45.52 52.63
C LEU A 194 15.00 46.55 52.73
N TYR A 195 14.76 47.73 52.16
CA TYR A 195 15.29 48.98 52.67
C TYR A 195 14.27 50.09 52.41
#